data_AF-L8GQ98-F1
#
_entry.id   AF-L8GQ98-F1
#
_cell.length_a   1.000
_cell.length_b   1.000
_cell.length_c   1.000
_cell.angle_alpha   90.00
_cell.angle_beta   90.00
_cell.angle_gamma   90.00
#
_symmetry.space_group_name_H-M   'P 1'
#
loop_
_entity.id
_entity.type
_entity.pdbx_description
1 polymer ?
#
loop_
_entity_poly.entity_id
_entity_poly.type
_entity_poly.pdbx_seq_one_letter_code
_entity_poly.pdbx_strand_id
1 'polypeptide(L)'
;MHLAFAFTPSINSIISGQHAALTSSSCKTSGQSDCQGKVGGYAYDLTPLAQKLGAVDLQTQDTRSQTYYYRVCGVVSNNFCQTVDDMTPAVCQKDSRIPAEFHDLGNQKTATFSSLPNRPDNAGFTVSYSGGQDGRASKIYFVWFVQSASFRDPSKDPGDFSFLQEDPIKTYDLQYVSKYACPIGAPTPSPSLSPSPNPVPPCMGNACCLYQFGSDPTITRTLCAPQCQPSFGGFTLIFNWTMSPCTSDTCFFHKKK
;
A
#
# COMPACT_ATOMS: atom_id res chain seq x y z
N MET A 1 41.56 45.17 27.89
CA MET A 1 40.73 45.46 26.70
C MET A 1 39.48 44.59 26.79
N HIS A 2 38.30 45.23 26.89
CA HIS A 2 36.90 44.74 26.95
C HIS A 2 36.59 43.76 28.12
N LEU A 3 35.98 44.11 29.27
CA LEU A 3 34.74 44.86 29.61
C LEU A 3 33.54 44.43 28.75
N ALA A 4 32.69 43.50 29.24
CA ALA A 4 31.49 43.67 30.12
C ALA A 4 30.21 43.62 29.23
N PHE A 5 29.06 43.04 29.56
CA PHE A 5 28.27 43.01 30.80
C PHE A 5 27.35 41.77 30.85
N ALA A 6 27.00 41.33 32.05
CA ALA A 6 25.83 40.52 32.34
C ALA A 6 24.65 41.43 32.70
N PHE A 7 23.41 41.08 32.33
CA PHE A 7 22.19 41.40 33.12
C PHE A 7 21.03 40.47 32.73
N THR A 8 20.35 40.01 33.78
CA THR A 8 19.21 39.07 33.90
C THR A 8 17.85 39.72 33.58
N PRO A 9 16.71 38.96 33.58
CA PRO A 9 15.55 39.16 32.71
C PRO A 9 14.46 40.07 33.31
N SER A 10 13.52 40.52 32.47
CA SER A 10 12.20 40.99 32.95
C SER A 10 11.10 40.72 31.93
N ILE A 11 10.00 40.20 32.47
CA ILE A 11 8.75 39.77 31.83
C ILE A 11 7.84 40.99 31.59
N ASN A 12 7.19 41.06 30.42
CA ASN A 12 5.75 41.38 30.24
C ASN A 12 5.45 41.68 28.76
N SER A 13 4.70 40.81 28.09
CA SER A 13 3.47 41.23 27.41
C SER A 13 2.61 40.02 27.05
N ILE A 14 1.32 40.18 27.29
CA ILE A 14 0.25 39.19 27.17
C ILE A 14 -0.46 39.39 25.80
N ILE A 15 -1.08 38.31 25.31
CA ILE A 15 -2.19 38.22 24.32
C ILE A 15 -1.77 38.19 22.84
N SER A 16 -1.82 37.00 22.23
CA SER A 16 -2.99 36.55 21.44
C SER A 16 -2.65 35.28 20.68
N GLY A 17 -3.57 34.32 20.68
CA GLY A 17 -3.36 32.99 20.14
C GLY A 17 -3.15 32.96 18.63
N GLN A 18 -2.23 32.11 18.20
CA GLN A 18 -2.37 31.36 16.95
C GLN A 18 -1.94 29.93 17.21
N HIS A 19 -2.81 29.00 16.81
CA HIS A 19 -2.56 27.58 16.81
C HIS A 19 -1.25 27.30 16.08
N ALA A 20 -0.27 26.73 16.78
CA ALA A 20 0.89 26.12 16.16
C ALA A 20 0.39 24.92 15.34
N ALA A 21 0.10 25.16 14.06
CA ALA A 21 0.04 24.10 13.09
C ALA A 21 1.42 23.46 13.08
N LEU A 22 1.51 22.22 13.55
CA LEU A 22 2.60 21.31 13.22
C LEU A 22 2.58 21.20 11.69
N THR A 23 3.37 22.03 11.03
CA THR A 23 3.72 21.85 9.62
C THR A 23 4.64 20.63 9.58
N SER A 24 4.02 19.45 9.52
CA SER A 24 4.68 18.27 8.99
C SER A 24 5.24 18.65 7.63
N SER A 25 6.56 18.71 7.53
CA SER A 25 7.31 18.85 6.30
C SER A 25 6.99 17.63 5.41
N SER A 26 5.88 17.74 4.69
CA SER A 26 5.63 16.95 3.50
C SER A 26 6.69 17.37 2.49
N CYS A 27 7.79 16.63 2.49
CA CYS A 27 8.76 16.66 1.42
C CYS A 27 8.02 16.17 0.16
N LYS A 28 7.39 17.09 -0.57
CA LYS A 28 7.04 16.88 -1.97
C LYS A 28 8.34 16.89 -2.75
N THR A 29 9.09 15.79 -2.67
CA THR A 29 10.09 15.46 -3.68
C THR A 29 9.36 15.36 -5.01
N SER A 30 9.90 16.01 -6.03
CA SER A 30 9.34 16.09 -7.38
C SER A 30 8.87 14.72 -7.89
N GLY A 31 7.58 14.63 -8.23
CA GLY A 31 7.02 13.68 -9.19
C GLY A 31 7.48 12.22 -9.07
N GLN A 32 7.12 11.54 -7.98
CA GLN A 32 7.18 10.08 -7.95
C GLN A 32 6.00 9.52 -8.76
N SER A 33 6.23 9.27 -10.05
CA SER A 33 5.23 8.70 -10.97
C SER A 33 4.80 7.28 -10.58
N ASP A 34 5.49 6.64 -9.65
CA ASP A 34 5.27 5.28 -9.17
C ASP A 34 4.38 5.17 -7.92
N CYS A 35 3.99 6.28 -7.29
CA CYS A 35 3.19 6.24 -6.07
C CYS A 35 1.70 6.19 -6.27
N GLN A 36 1.22 6.85 -7.32
CA GLN A 36 -0.20 7.05 -7.54
C GLN A 36 -0.51 6.79 -9.00
N GLY A 37 -1.60 6.06 -9.25
CA GLY A 37 -1.99 5.72 -10.60
C GLY A 37 -3.43 5.30 -10.69
N LYS A 38 -3.88 5.10 -11.93
CA LYS A 38 -5.23 4.64 -12.25
C LYS A 38 -5.17 3.40 -13.12
N VAL A 39 -6.10 2.48 -12.86
CA VAL A 39 -6.32 1.29 -13.68
C VAL A 39 -7.83 1.18 -13.90
N GLY A 40 -8.23 1.27 -15.16
CA GLY A 40 -9.65 1.41 -15.51
C GLY A 40 -10.30 2.59 -14.79
N GLY A 41 -11.37 2.32 -14.05
CA GLY A 41 -12.07 3.31 -13.23
C GLY A 41 -11.50 3.52 -11.82
N TYR A 42 -10.52 2.73 -11.39
CA TYR A 42 -10.03 2.73 -10.01
C TYR A 42 -8.74 3.54 -9.87
N ALA A 43 -8.60 4.24 -8.74
CA ALA A 43 -7.38 4.95 -8.36
C ALA A 43 -6.68 4.23 -7.21
N TYR A 44 -5.35 4.28 -7.22
CA TYR A 44 -4.48 3.61 -6.26
C TYR A 44 -3.43 4.58 -5.71
N ASP A 45 -3.08 4.42 -4.44
CA ASP A 45 -2.08 5.25 -3.76
C ASP A 45 -1.21 4.42 -2.81
N LEU A 46 0.07 4.32 -3.14
CA LEU A 46 1.11 3.63 -2.36
C LEU A 46 1.78 4.54 -1.34
N THR A 47 1.46 5.84 -1.29
CA THR A 47 2.04 6.78 -0.32
C THR A 47 1.93 6.28 1.13
N PRO A 48 0.80 5.73 1.60
CA PRO A 48 0.70 5.21 2.96
C PRO A 48 1.61 4.00 3.22
N LEU A 49 1.82 3.15 2.20
CA LEU A 49 2.75 2.02 2.28
C LEU A 49 4.19 2.52 2.36
N ALA A 50 4.56 3.47 1.49
CA ALA A 50 5.88 4.07 1.45
C ALA A 50 6.23 4.74 2.78
N GLN A 51 5.30 5.49 3.37
CA GLN A 51 5.47 6.10 4.70
C GLN A 51 5.67 5.07 5.81
N LYS A 52 4.92 3.96 5.74
CA LYS A 52 5.01 2.86 6.71
C LYS A 52 6.34 2.11 6.62
N LEU A 53 6.83 1.87 5.40
CA LEU A 53 8.13 1.23 5.14
C LEU A 53 9.31 2.17 5.41
N GLY A 54 9.16 3.47 5.19
CA GLY A 54 10.25 4.43 5.25
C GLY A 54 11.29 4.18 4.15
N ALA A 55 12.57 4.40 4.45
CA ALA A 55 13.68 4.24 3.51
C ALA A 55 14.20 2.80 3.42
N VAL A 56 13.32 1.80 3.50
CA VAL A 56 13.67 0.38 3.48
C VAL A 56 13.57 -0.17 2.06
N ASP A 57 14.62 -0.87 1.62
CA ASP A 57 14.58 -1.68 0.40
C ASP A 57 14.01 -3.06 0.73
N LEU A 58 12.86 -3.36 0.12
CA LEU A 58 12.24 -4.68 0.16
C LEU A 58 13.13 -5.68 -0.56
N GLN A 59 13.17 -6.91 -0.08
CA GLN A 59 14.07 -7.94 -0.59
C GLN A 59 13.33 -9.27 -0.80
N THR A 60 13.64 -9.93 -1.91
CA THR A 60 13.23 -11.31 -2.19
C THR A 60 14.35 -12.04 -2.93
N GLN A 61 14.28 -13.37 -2.95
CA GLN A 61 15.19 -14.19 -3.76
C GLN A 61 14.41 -15.08 -4.72
N ASP A 62 15.04 -15.44 -5.85
CA ASP A 62 14.57 -16.53 -6.70
C ASP A 62 15.14 -17.89 -6.26
N THR A 63 14.79 -18.95 -6.99
CA THR A 63 15.27 -20.31 -6.75
C THR A 63 16.77 -20.51 -7.04
N ARG A 64 17.41 -19.54 -7.71
CA ARG A 64 18.84 -19.50 -8.01
C ARG A 64 19.61 -18.60 -7.05
N SER A 65 18.96 -18.15 -5.97
CA SER A 65 19.53 -17.23 -4.97
C SER A 65 19.91 -15.85 -5.51
N GLN A 66 19.36 -15.44 -6.66
CA GLN A 66 19.44 -14.06 -7.11
C GLN A 66 18.58 -13.20 -6.19
N THR A 67 19.12 -12.10 -5.69
CA THR A 67 18.41 -11.21 -4.75
C THR A 67 17.87 -10.00 -5.50
N TYR A 68 16.61 -9.66 -5.26
CA TYR A 68 15.92 -8.53 -5.86
C TYR A 68 15.57 -7.52 -4.78
N TYR A 69 15.94 -6.26 -5.02
CA TYR A 69 15.66 -5.13 -4.16
C TYR A 69 14.65 -4.21 -4.83
N TYR A 70 13.66 -3.76 -4.08
CA TYR A 70 12.66 -2.81 -4.54
C TYR A 70 12.38 -1.76 -3.46
N ARG A 71 12.25 -0.50 -3.86
CA ARG A 71 11.76 0.56 -2.98
C ARG A 71 10.38 1.02 -3.45
N VAL A 72 9.38 0.82 -2.61
CA VAL A 72 8.04 1.39 -2.85
C VAL A 72 8.17 2.90 -2.93
N CYS A 73 7.63 3.52 -3.99
CA CYS A 73 7.67 4.97 -4.14
C CYS A 73 9.09 5.51 -4.01
N GLY A 74 10.04 5.02 -4.79
CA GLY A 74 11.41 5.48 -4.59
C GLY A 74 12.51 4.76 -5.35
N VAL A 75 13.72 5.26 -5.10
CA VAL A 75 14.96 4.76 -5.67
C VAL A 75 15.63 3.82 -4.67
N VAL A 76 16.01 2.64 -5.14
CA VAL A 76 16.74 1.64 -4.33
C VAL A 76 18.02 2.26 -3.78
N SER A 77 18.27 2.07 -2.48
CA SER A 77 19.48 2.64 -1.83
C SER A 77 20.78 1.91 -2.18
N ASN A 78 20.67 0.74 -2.77
CA ASN A 78 21.81 0.00 -3.29
C ASN A 78 22.42 0.73 -4.50
N ASN A 79 23.45 1.52 -4.22
CA ASN A 79 24.18 2.30 -5.22
C ASN A 79 24.89 1.45 -6.29
N PHE A 80 25.05 0.13 -6.09
CA PHE A 80 25.64 -0.74 -7.12
C PHE A 80 24.75 -0.91 -8.36
N CYS A 81 23.45 -0.65 -8.23
CA CYS A 81 22.53 -0.63 -9.37
C CYS A 81 22.33 0.77 -9.96
N GLN A 82 22.93 1.80 -9.38
CA GLN A 82 22.94 3.13 -9.99
C GLN A 82 24.02 3.14 -11.08
N THR A 83 23.66 3.61 -12.27
CA THR A 83 24.58 3.79 -13.39
C THR A 83 24.74 5.28 -13.67
N VAL A 84 25.77 5.65 -14.43
CA VAL A 84 25.97 7.07 -14.84
C VAL A 84 24.78 7.61 -15.63
N ASP A 85 24.08 6.74 -16.36
CA ASP A 85 22.92 7.08 -17.18
C ASP A 85 21.59 6.92 -16.41
N ASP A 86 21.58 6.14 -15.33
CA ASP A 86 20.44 5.92 -14.45
C ASP A 86 20.81 5.99 -12.96
N MET A 87 20.59 7.17 -12.37
CA MET A 87 20.76 7.43 -10.94
C MET A 87 19.49 7.11 -10.12
N THR A 88 18.46 6.54 -10.75
CA THR A 88 17.12 6.37 -10.21
C THR A 88 16.54 4.95 -10.40
N PRO A 89 17.31 3.87 -10.12
CA PRO A 89 16.79 2.50 -10.25
C PRO A 89 15.65 2.27 -9.25
N ALA A 90 14.50 1.84 -9.76
CA ALA A 90 13.36 1.43 -8.94
C ALA A 90 13.54 0.00 -8.41
N VAL A 91 14.14 -0.87 -9.22
CA VAL A 91 14.36 -2.28 -8.89
C VAL A 91 15.81 -2.64 -9.24
N CYS A 92 16.46 -3.38 -8.35
CA CYS A 92 17.86 -3.77 -8.47
C CYS A 92 17.99 -5.27 -8.26
N GLN A 93 18.75 -5.95 -9.12
CA GLN A 93 19.13 -7.34 -8.93
C GLN A 93 20.57 -7.42 -8.45
N LYS A 94 20.83 -8.30 -7.50
CA LYS A 94 22.16 -8.80 -7.15
C LYS A 94 22.24 -10.26 -7.59
N ASP A 95 23.20 -10.53 -8.47
CA ASP A 95 23.58 -11.88 -8.85
C ASP A 95 24.39 -12.56 -7.73
N SER A 96 24.15 -13.85 -7.55
CA SER A 96 24.80 -14.74 -6.59
C SER A 96 26.17 -15.23 -7.05
N ARG A 97 26.57 -14.97 -8.30
CA ARG A 97 27.93 -15.20 -8.82
C ARG A 97 28.99 -14.52 -7.95
N ILE A 98 30.22 -15.04 -8.01
CA ILE A 98 31.38 -14.47 -7.31
C ILE A 98 32.41 -14.01 -8.37
N PRO A 99 32.73 -12.71 -8.45
CA PRO A 99 32.14 -11.61 -7.68
C PRO A 99 30.67 -11.35 -8.04
N ALA A 100 29.91 -10.78 -7.09
CA ALA A 100 28.50 -10.45 -7.31
C ALA A 100 28.38 -9.35 -8.36
N GLU A 101 27.52 -9.57 -9.35
CA GLU A 101 27.13 -8.56 -10.34
C GLU A 101 25.82 -7.91 -9.93
N PHE A 102 25.65 -6.63 -10.24
CA PHE A 102 24.43 -5.88 -9.96
C PHE A 102 23.82 -5.38 -11.25
N HIS A 103 22.50 -5.44 -11.36
CA HIS A 103 21.79 -5.04 -12.56
C HIS A 103 20.59 -4.16 -12.20
N ASP A 104 20.52 -3.00 -12.86
CA ASP A 104 19.33 -2.16 -12.85
C ASP A 104 18.20 -2.83 -13.64
N LEU A 105 17.05 -2.99 -12.99
CA LEU A 105 15.86 -3.64 -13.55
C LEU A 105 14.72 -2.65 -13.88
N GLY A 106 15.01 -1.35 -13.91
CA GLY A 106 14.09 -0.35 -14.42
C GLY A 106 14.16 0.97 -13.65
N ASN A 107 13.91 2.04 -14.39
CA ASN A 107 13.99 3.40 -13.91
C ASN A 107 12.68 3.84 -13.24
N GLN A 108 12.77 4.43 -12.06
CA GLN A 108 11.62 4.94 -11.30
C GLN A 108 10.75 5.95 -12.08
N LYS A 109 11.35 6.77 -12.95
CA LYS A 109 10.63 7.76 -13.78
C LYS A 109 9.76 7.12 -14.87
N THR A 110 10.02 5.87 -15.22
CA THR A 110 9.29 5.15 -16.27
C THR A 110 8.08 4.37 -15.74
N ALA A 111 7.77 4.54 -14.47
CA ALA A 111 6.68 3.82 -13.83
C ALA A 111 5.35 4.00 -14.58
N THR A 112 4.68 2.88 -14.85
CA THR A 112 3.36 2.84 -15.48
C THR A 112 2.43 1.90 -14.73
N PHE A 113 1.19 2.33 -14.55
CA PHE A 113 0.14 1.55 -13.89
C PHE A 113 -0.70 0.81 -14.92
N SER A 114 -0.97 -0.46 -14.67
CA SER A 114 -1.82 -1.29 -15.53
C SER A 114 -2.56 -2.36 -14.72
N SER A 115 -3.52 -3.02 -15.35
CA SER A 115 -4.29 -4.09 -14.73
C SER A 115 -3.39 -5.28 -14.36
N LEU A 116 -3.78 -6.00 -13.31
CA LEU A 116 -3.19 -7.29 -13.01
C LEU A 116 -3.55 -8.29 -14.13
N PRO A 117 -2.63 -9.18 -14.54
CA PRO A 117 -2.93 -10.20 -15.54
C PRO A 117 -4.11 -11.08 -15.11
N ASN A 118 -5.10 -11.24 -16.00
CA ASN A 118 -6.28 -12.11 -15.79
C ASN A 118 -7.09 -11.81 -14.51
N ARG A 119 -7.05 -10.56 -14.02
CA ARG A 119 -7.78 -10.14 -12.82
C ARG A 119 -8.54 -8.84 -13.06
N PRO A 120 -9.66 -8.60 -12.36
CA PRO A 120 -10.40 -7.36 -12.49
C PRO A 120 -9.62 -6.17 -11.93
N ASP A 121 -9.92 -4.97 -12.44
CA ASP A 121 -9.24 -3.72 -12.08
C ASP A 121 -9.38 -3.30 -10.61
N ASN A 122 -10.15 -4.01 -9.79
CA ASN A 122 -10.29 -3.78 -8.35
C ASN A 122 -9.54 -4.80 -7.48
N ALA A 123 -8.87 -5.79 -8.08
CA ALA A 123 -8.08 -6.81 -7.36
C ALA A 123 -6.66 -6.34 -7.03
N GLY A 124 -6.30 -5.10 -7.41
CA GLY A 124 -4.97 -4.54 -7.34
C GLY A 124 -4.51 -4.02 -8.70
N PHE A 125 -3.21 -3.82 -8.85
CA PHE A 125 -2.61 -3.21 -10.03
C PHE A 125 -1.18 -3.69 -10.25
N THR A 126 -0.66 -3.45 -11.44
CA THR A 126 0.73 -3.66 -11.82
C THR A 126 1.43 -2.32 -11.92
N VAL A 127 2.61 -2.17 -11.31
CA VAL A 127 3.55 -1.08 -11.64
C VAL A 127 4.67 -1.65 -12.47
N SER A 128 4.86 -1.14 -13.69
CA SER A 128 5.94 -1.57 -14.58
C SER A 128 7.01 -0.49 -14.66
N TYR A 129 8.28 -0.91 -14.60
CA TYR A 129 9.45 -0.09 -14.80
C TYR A 129 10.24 -0.59 -16.00
N SER A 130 10.75 0.33 -16.81
CA SER A 130 11.51 0.06 -18.02
C SER A 130 12.80 0.88 -18.03
N GLY A 131 13.64 0.69 -19.05
CA GLY A 131 14.90 1.43 -19.19
C GLY A 131 16.03 0.94 -18.29
N GLY A 132 15.91 -0.23 -17.67
CA GLY A 132 16.99 -0.84 -16.92
C GLY A 132 18.14 -1.31 -17.82
N GLN A 133 19.26 -1.67 -17.20
CA GLN A 133 20.50 -2.03 -17.87
C GLN A 133 20.31 -3.17 -18.88
N ASP A 134 20.89 -3.05 -20.07
CA ASP A 134 20.78 -4.00 -21.20
C ASP A 134 19.34 -4.37 -21.60
N GLY A 135 18.41 -3.42 -21.45
CA GLY A 135 16.99 -3.59 -21.78
C GLY A 135 16.20 -4.35 -20.71
N ARG A 136 16.72 -4.46 -19.49
CA ARG A 136 16.00 -5.08 -18.36
C ARG A 136 14.81 -4.22 -17.93
N ALA A 137 13.79 -4.90 -17.46
CA ALA A 137 12.54 -4.31 -17.00
C ALA A 137 11.98 -5.11 -15.83
N SER A 138 11.07 -4.51 -15.07
CA SER A 138 10.41 -5.17 -13.95
C SER A 138 8.93 -4.84 -13.94
N LYS A 139 8.13 -5.80 -13.49
CA LYS A 139 6.71 -5.64 -13.22
C LYS A 139 6.44 -6.05 -11.79
N ILE A 140 5.80 -5.18 -11.03
CA ILE A 140 5.44 -5.45 -9.64
C ILE A 140 3.93 -5.55 -9.56
N TYR A 141 3.44 -6.76 -9.31
CA TYR A 141 2.03 -7.04 -9.08
C TYR A 141 1.68 -6.71 -7.64
N PHE A 142 1.07 -5.55 -7.44
CA PHE A 142 0.45 -5.17 -6.17
C PHE A 142 -0.90 -5.86 -6.07
N VAL A 143 -0.93 -6.96 -5.33
CA VAL A 143 -2.13 -7.80 -5.20
C VAL A 143 -2.83 -7.47 -3.91
N TRP A 144 -4.11 -7.09 -4.03
CA TRP A 144 -4.95 -6.93 -2.87
C TRP A 144 -5.25 -8.30 -2.25
N PHE A 145 -4.97 -8.41 -0.96
CA PHE A 145 -5.33 -9.59 -0.17
C PHE A 145 -6.45 -9.24 0.81
N VAL A 146 -7.55 -9.96 0.71
CA VAL A 146 -8.61 -9.96 1.72
C VAL A 146 -8.11 -10.82 2.88
N GLN A 147 -7.50 -10.20 3.89
CA GLN A 147 -7.39 -10.86 5.19
C GLN A 147 -8.80 -11.06 5.70
N SER A 148 -9.29 -12.31 5.68
CA SER A 148 -10.39 -12.67 6.58
C SER A 148 -9.94 -12.27 7.99
N ALA A 149 -10.79 -11.56 8.75
CA ALA A 149 -10.38 -10.97 10.03
C ALA A 149 -9.92 -11.99 11.11
N SER A 150 -10.02 -13.30 10.83
CA SER A 150 -9.44 -14.38 11.66
C SER A 150 -7.99 -14.75 11.32
N PHE A 151 -7.44 -14.22 10.23
CA PHE A 151 -6.05 -14.42 9.79
C PHE A 151 -5.37 -13.06 9.57
N ARG A 152 -5.54 -12.15 10.53
CA ARG A 152 -4.64 -11.01 10.65
C ARG A 152 -3.31 -11.62 11.10
N ASP A 153 -2.45 -11.97 10.16
CA ASP A 153 -1.07 -12.32 10.46
C ASP A 153 -0.30 -10.99 10.54
N PRO A 154 -0.10 -10.41 11.75
CA PRO A 154 0.66 -9.18 11.89
C PRO A 154 2.09 -9.32 11.40
N SER A 155 2.63 -10.54 11.21
CA SER A 155 3.94 -10.73 10.60
C SER A 155 3.99 -10.34 9.13
N LYS A 156 2.83 -10.22 8.46
CA LYS A 156 2.69 -9.85 7.06
C LYS A 156 2.33 -8.38 6.84
N ASP A 157 2.30 -7.54 7.89
CA ASP A 157 2.24 -6.07 7.75
C ASP A 157 3.67 -5.53 7.62
N PRO A 158 3.97 -4.63 6.66
CA PRO A 158 3.03 -3.96 5.76
C PRO A 158 2.75 -4.68 4.42
N GLY A 159 3.38 -5.83 4.19
CA GLY A 159 3.11 -6.72 3.05
C GLY A 159 4.14 -7.84 2.93
N ASP A 160 3.99 -8.64 1.88
CA ASP A 160 4.94 -9.72 1.53
C ASP A 160 5.46 -9.50 0.11
N PHE A 161 6.78 -9.40 -0.05
CA PHE A 161 7.44 -9.16 -1.34
C PHE A 161 8.09 -10.44 -1.84
N SER A 162 7.77 -10.87 -3.05
CA SER A 162 8.21 -12.14 -3.60
C SER A 162 8.56 -12.05 -5.09
N PHE A 163 9.57 -12.80 -5.51
CA PHE A 163 9.85 -13.07 -6.91
C PHE A 163 8.84 -14.09 -7.44
N LEU A 164 8.30 -13.87 -8.64
CA LEU A 164 7.43 -14.84 -9.29
C LEU A 164 8.19 -15.57 -10.40
N GLN A 165 8.66 -14.83 -11.39
CA GLN A 165 9.31 -15.38 -12.57
C GLN A 165 10.05 -14.31 -13.37
N GLU A 166 10.84 -14.75 -14.34
CA GLU A 166 11.38 -13.92 -15.41
C GLU A 166 10.68 -14.30 -16.70
N ASP A 167 9.82 -13.43 -17.22
CA ASP A 167 9.07 -13.65 -18.47
C ASP A 167 8.60 -12.34 -19.13
N PRO A 168 9.05 -12.02 -20.36
CA PRO A 168 10.09 -12.70 -21.13
C PRO A 168 11.47 -12.53 -20.49
N ILE A 169 12.51 -13.13 -21.09
CA ILE A 169 13.92 -12.93 -20.69
C ILE A 169 14.19 -11.43 -20.47
N LYS A 170 14.84 -11.11 -19.34
CA LYS A 170 15.15 -9.78 -18.81
C LYS A 170 13.95 -8.97 -18.31
N THR A 171 12.76 -9.54 -18.23
CA THR A 171 11.58 -8.92 -17.59
C THR A 171 11.22 -9.69 -16.34
N TYR A 172 11.37 -9.05 -15.18
CA TYR A 172 11.21 -9.71 -13.89
C TYR A 172 9.85 -9.40 -13.28
N ASP A 173 9.04 -10.43 -13.13
CA ASP A 173 7.73 -10.38 -12.48
C ASP A 173 7.91 -10.62 -10.97
N LEU A 174 7.57 -9.59 -10.21
CA LEU A 174 7.61 -9.57 -8.75
C LEU A 174 6.19 -9.34 -8.24
N GLN A 175 5.94 -9.69 -6.98
CA GLN A 175 4.64 -9.50 -6.34
C GLN A 175 4.82 -8.85 -4.98
N TYR A 176 3.91 -7.92 -4.68
CA TYR A 176 3.76 -7.33 -3.37
C TYR A 176 2.33 -7.53 -2.89
N VAL A 177 2.13 -8.47 -1.96
CA VAL A 177 0.81 -8.76 -1.39
C VAL A 177 0.56 -7.80 -0.24
N SER A 178 -0.45 -6.93 -0.34
CA SER A 178 -0.70 -5.92 0.68
C SER A 178 -2.11 -5.34 0.68
N LYS A 179 -2.54 -4.85 1.85
CA LYS A 179 -3.79 -4.09 2.02
C LYS A 179 -3.76 -2.75 1.26
N TYR A 180 -2.58 -2.20 1.01
CA TYR A 180 -2.40 -0.93 0.29
C TYR A 180 -2.63 -1.06 -1.23
N ALA A 181 -2.82 -2.27 -1.74
CA ALA A 181 -3.26 -2.51 -3.11
C ALA A 181 -4.79 -2.36 -3.30
N CYS A 182 -5.52 -1.88 -2.29
CA CYS A 182 -6.94 -1.60 -2.36
C CYS A 182 -7.21 -0.24 -3.03
N PRO A 183 -8.22 -0.11 -3.92
CA PRO A 183 -8.59 1.17 -4.50
C PRO A 183 -8.95 2.25 -3.46
N ILE A 184 -8.52 3.49 -3.68
CA ILE A 184 -8.78 4.63 -2.77
C ILE A 184 -10.11 5.37 -3.04
N GLY A 185 -10.93 4.89 -3.97
CA GLY A 185 -12.23 5.50 -4.28
C GLY A 185 -13.08 4.65 -5.24
N ALA A 186 -14.38 4.95 -5.28
CA ALA A 186 -15.30 4.35 -6.25
C ALA A 186 -15.01 4.89 -7.67
N PRO A 187 -15.26 4.09 -8.73
CA PRO A 187 -15.08 4.57 -10.09
C PRO A 187 -15.97 5.77 -10.37
N THR A 188 -15.38 6.83 -10.91
CA THR A 188 -16.16 7.98 -11.40
C THR A 188 -17.00 7.49 -12.58
N PRO A 189 -18.35 7.57 -12.54
CA PRO A 189 -19.17 7.10 -13.64
C PRO A 189 -18.85 7.92 -14.89
N SER A 190 -18.42 7.24 -15.96
CA SER A 190 -18.38 7.82 -17.29
C SER A 190 -19.83 8.17 -17.71
N PRO A 191 -20.08 9.29 -18.41
CA PRO A 191 -21.43 9.69 -18.77
C PRO A 191 -22.00 8.71 -19.82
N SER A 192 -22.66 7.66 -19.33
CA SER A 192 -23.45 6.73 -20.14
C SER A 192 -24.94 6.98 -19.87
N LEU A 193 -25.66 7.27 -20.95
CA LEU A 193 -27.11 7.51 -21.00
C LEU A 193 -27.87 6.21 -20.70
N SER A 194 -28.03 5.84 -19.43
CA SER A 194 -29.14 5.00 -18.95
C SER A 194 -29.18 4.96 -17.42
N PRO A 195 -30.28 5.38 -16.77
CA PRO A 195 -30.42 5.28 -15.32
C PRO A 195 -30.77 3.85 -14.93
N SER A 196 -29.78 3.08 -14.47
CA SER A 196 -30.03 1.88 -13.66
C SER A 196 -30.33 2.32 -12.22
N PRO A 197 -31.46 1.92 -11.60
CA PRO A 197 -31.92 2.48 -10.33
C PRO A 197 -31.23 1.89 -9.08
N ASN A 198 -30.13 1.15 -9.21
CA ASN A 198 -29.45 0.54 -8.07
C ASN A 198 -28.06 1.15 -7.85
N PRO A 199 -27.81 1.83 -6.71
CA PRO A 199 -26.49 2.35 -6.38
C PRO A 199 -25.53 1.18 -6.08
N VAL A 200 -24.52 1.03 -6.93
CA VAL A 200 -23.43 0.07 -6.71
C VAL A 200 -22.47 0.64 -5.66
N PRO A 201 -22.09 -0.10 -4.60
CA PRO A 201 -21.53 0.48 -3.38
C PRO A 201 -20.02 0.79 -3.49
N PRO A 202 -19.51 1.72 -2.66
CA PRO A 202 -18.09 2.07 -2.57
C PRO A 202 -17.30 0.89 -2.01
N CYS A 203 -16.18 0.56 -2.65
CA CYS A 203 -15.17 -0.45 -2.26
C CYS A 203 -15.77 -1.72 -1.65
N MET A 204 -15.97 -2.78 -2.46
CA MET A 204 -16.50 -4.09 -2.03
C MET A 204 -16.32 -4.33 -0.53
N GLY A 205 -17.47 -4.22 0.14
CA GLY A 205 -17.56 -3.96 1.54
C GLY A 205 -17.00 -5.09 2.37
N ASN A 206 -16.24 -4.73 3.38
CA ASN A 206 -16.33 -5.50 4.60
C ASN A 206 -17.67 -5.14 5.24
N ALA A 207 -18.69 -5.96 5.03
CA ALA A 207 -19.76 -6.05 6.01
C ALA A 207 -19.07 -6.46 7.32
N CYS A 208 -19.17 -5.61 8.32
CA CYS A 208 -18.69 -5.89 9.66
C CYS A 208 -19.77 -6.72 10.35
N CYS A 209 -19.56 -8.02 10.31
CA CYS A 209 -20.46 -9.03 10.78
C CYS A 209 -20.20 -9.25 12.27
N LEU A 210 -21.18 -8.96 13.11
CA LEU A 210 -21.13 -9.26 14.54
C LEU A 210 -21.67 -10.66 14.77
N TYR A 211 -20.89 -11.50 15.44
CA TYR A 211 -21.29 -12.84 15.79
C TYR A 211 -21.23 -13.06 17.29
N GLN A 212 -22.03 -14.02 17.75
CA GLN A 212 -22.16 -14.42 19.14
C GLN A 212 -21.87 -15.91 19.28
N PHE A 213 -21.16 -16.31 20.33
CA PHE A 213 -20.88 -17.72 20.57
C PHE A 213 -22.15 -18.45 21.05
N GLY A 214 -22.44 -19.63 20.49
CA GLY A 214 -23.70 -20.33 20.74
C GLY A 214 -23.91 -20.78 22.19
N SER A 215 -22.85 -21.07 22.94
CA SER A 215 -22.93 -21.50 24.34
C SER A 215 -22.78 -20.35 25.35
N ASP A 216 -22.32 -19.17 24.91
CA ASP A 216 -22.19 -17.99 25.77
C ASP A 216 -22.47 -16.70 24.97
N PRO A 217 -23.63 -16.07 25.18
CA PRO A 217 -24.02 -14.86 24.46
C PRO A 217 -23.16 -13.63 24.80
N THR A 218 -22.36 -13.65 25.86
CA THR A 218 -21.47 -12.55 26.22
C THR A 218 -20.20 -12.51 25.37
N ILE A 219 -19.85 -13.63 24.74
CA ILE A 219 -18.69 -13.75 23.86
C ILE A 219 -19.10 -13.36 22.45
N THR A 220 -18.56 -12.23 21.97
CA THR A 220 -18.82 -11.73 20.61
C THR A 220 -17.55 -11.62 19.78
N ARG A 221 -17.71 -11.68 18.46
CA ARG A 221 -16.63 -11.46 17.48
C ARG A 221 -17.12 -10.62 16.33
N THR A 222 -16.24 -9.75 15.84
CA THR A 222 -16.49 -8.93 14.65
C THR A 222 -15.63 -9.42 13.50
N LEU A 223 -16.24 -9.67 12.34
CA LEU A 223 -15.51 -10.00 11.13
C LEU A 223 -15.87 -9.03 10.01
N CYS A 224 -14.85 -8.49 9.38
CA CYS A 224 -14.94 -7.76 8.13
C CYS A 224 -14.94 -8.78 6.97
N ALA A 225 -16.04 -8.88 6.23
CA ALA A 225 -16.17 -9.81 5.11
C ALA A 225 -17.03 -9.26 3.96
N PRO A 226 -16.79 -9.68 2.70
CA PRO A 226 -17.63 -9.33 1.54
C PRO A 226 -19.10 -9.76 1.72
N GLN A 227 -19.34 -10.82 2.50
CA GLN A 227 -20.67 -11.28 2.87
C GLN A 227 -20.61 -11.94 4.26
N CYS A 228 -21.58 -11.62 5.13
CA CYS A 228 -21.68 -12.27 6.43
C CYS A 228 -22.18 -13.71 6.28
N GLN A 229 -21.37 -14.67 6.72
CA GLN A 229 -21.80 -16.06 6.83
C GLN A 229 -22.80 -16.20 7.98
N PRO A 230 -23.77 -17.13 7.92
CA PRO A 230 -24.73 -17.32 9.02
C PRO A 230 -24.07 -17.79 10.32
N SER A 231 -22.97 -18.55 10.20
CA SER A 231 -22.18 -19.04 11.33
C SER A 231 -20.74 -19.30 10.92
N PHE A 232 -19.82 -19.29 11.89
CA PHE A 232 -18.46 -19.77 11.73
C PHE A 232 -17.90 -20.24 13.08
N GLY A 233 -17.25 -21.41 13.15
CA GLY A 233 -16.51 -21.84 14.35
C GLY A 233 -17.30 -21.80 15.68
N GLY A 234 -18.61 -22.12 15.66
CA GLY A 234 -19.48 -22.05 16.84
C GLY A 234 -20.07 -20.66 17.16
N PHE A 235 -19.77 -19.67 16.33
CA PHE A 235 -20.36 -18.33 16.38
C PHE A 235 -21.50 -18.19 15.36
N THR A 236 -22.58 -17.50 15.72
CA THR A 236 -23.76 -17.24 14.88
C THR A 236 -23.93 -15.74 14.65
N LEU A 237 -24.31 -15.35 13.43
CA LEU A 237 -24.46 -13.95 13.02
C LEU A 237 -25.63 -13.27 13.77
N ILE A 238 -25.39 -12.05 14.28
CA ILE A 238 -26.40 -11.25 14.97
C ILE A 238 -27.02 -10.23 14.00
N PHE A 239 -28.30 -10.40 13.67
CA PHE A 239 -29.01 -9.54 12.71
C PHE A 239 -29.61 -8.24 13.30
N ASN A 240 -29.64 -8.12 14.63
CA ASN A 240 -30.30 -7.02 15.38
C ASN A 240 -29.46 -5.73 15.51
N TRP A 241 -28.36 -5.61 14.77
CA TRP A 241 -27.50 -4.44 14.80
C TRP A 241 -27.46 -3.77 13.41
N THR A 242 -27.41 -2.44 13.39
CA THR A 242 -27.04 -1.63 12.23
C THR A 242 -25.57 -1.24 12.32
N MET A 243 -24.98 -1.02 11.16
CA MET A 243 -23.55 -0.86 11.02
C MET A 243 -23.25 0.45 10.31
N SER A 244 -22.35 1.24 10.87
CA SER A 244 -21.79 2.40 10.16
C SER A 244 -20.76 1.92 9.13
N PRO A 245 -20.48 2.68 8.06
CA PRO A 245 -19.46 2.32 7.08
C PRO A 245 -18.13 2.05 7.78
N CYS A 246 -17.52 0.89 7.51
CA CYS A 246 -16.28 0.51 8.16
C CYS A 246 -15.11 1.30 7.58
N THR A 247 -14.22 1.78 8.45
CA THR A 247 -12.87 2.21 8.03
C THR A 247 -11.94 0.98 8.06
N SER A 248 -10.71 1.11 7.54
CA SER A 248 -9.72 0.01 7.51
C SER A 248 -9.53 -0.69 8.86
N ASP A 249 -9.81 -0.01 9.97
CA ASP A 249 -9.41 -0.45 11.31
C ASP A 249 -10.54 -0.42 12.37
N THR A 250 -11.73 0.12 12.06
CA THR A 250 -12.83 0.20 13.03
C THR A 250 -14.22 -0.06 12.45
N CYS A 251 -15.03 -0.78 13.23
CA CYS A 251 -16.43 -1.08 12.95
C CYS A 251 -17.27 -0.51 14.10
N PHE A 252 -18.26 0.34 13.79
CA PHE A 252 -19.19 0.86 14.79
C PHE A 252 -20.55 0.18 14.66
N PHE A 253 -21.01 -0.44 15.76
CA PHE A 253 -22.27 -1.14 15.84
C PHE A 253 -23.30 -0.32 16.61
N HIS A 254 -24.47 -0.16 16.02
CA HIS A 254 -25.62 0.48 16.66
C HIS A 254 -26.73 -0.57 16.82
N LYS A 255 -27.39 -0.59 17.98
CA LYS A 255 -28.53 -1.48 18.18
C LYS A 255 -29.66 -1.00 17.29
N LYS A 256 -30.28 -1.88 16.51
CA LYS A 256 -31.54 -1.54 15.82
C LYS A 256 -32.56 -1.20 16.90
N LYS A 257 -33.09 0.02 16.85
CA LYS A 257 -34.26 0.41 17.65
C LYS A 257 -35.48 -0.34 17.15
#